data_AF-A0A7J3I9S2-F1
#
_entry.id   AF-A0A7J3I9S2-F1
#
_cell.length_a   1.000
_cell.length_b   1.000
_cell.length_c   1.000
_cell.angle_alpha   90.00
_cell.angle_beta   90.00
_cell.angle_gamma   90.00
#
_symmetry.space_group_name_H-M   'P 1'
#
loop_
_entity.id
_entity.type
_entity.pdbx_description
1 polymer ?
#
loop_
_entity_poly.entity_id
_entity_poly.type
_entity_poly.pdbx_seq_one_letter_code
_entity_poly.pdbx_strand_id
1 'polypeptide(L)'
;MDITQCGSMGIFRGSQIKVDKKYMRHYTTDTWNYTEFLDRNVKVVPFEAFTALYKLYNNDIKSFIETHIDVHICTPIISLCREHGPRIKCLIYTSDKYLEIYSECFDVELLSSIIFGDLSNLFTFEIGYRDGRRFKRAIIPKKLILQLAPEISKWNRNNSESEFFTTPLKTFGNMIRYVLEKGNEVTELIFHIPCLDDKAIDLLYEMVKSLANKSRIYILTTPPTLDNAKRCQSNYKGTLIAYLEAYELLSRYNVTICNIDTMHVGLIVNRMHYVVSYEYSYRDDIDVSIVKDKSYIEAMAQSFLRECFCSTSLIKDDYRYGHIYKIE
;
A
#
# COMPACT_ATOMS: atom_id res chain seq x y z
N MET A 1 33.24 23.84 7.94
CA MET A 1 33.65 22.52 8.49
C MET A 1 32.59 22.11 9.50
N ASP A 2 32.38 20.80 9.62
CA ASP A 2 31.29 20.10 10.32
C ASP A 2 29.99 19.89 9.53
N ILE A 3 30.12 19.06 8.48
CA ILE A 3 29.07 18.16 8.01
C ILE A 3 29.31 16.84 8.73
N THR A 4 28.59 16.62 9.84
CA THR A 4 28.70 15.45 10.69
C THR A 4 28.08 14.23 10.00
N GLN A 5 28.96 13.33 9.54
CA GLN A 5 28.83 11.87 9.50
C GLN A 5 27.43 11.28 9.23
N CYS A 6 27.15 10.96 7.97
CA CYS A 6 26.26 9.84 7.62
C CYS A 6 26.96 8.52 7.97
N GLY A 7 26.89 8.12 9.24
CA GLY A 7 27.24 6.77 9.68
C GLY A 7 26.20 5.78 9.17
N SER A 8 26.47 5.15 8.02
CA SER A 8 25.81 3.91 7.61
C SER A 8 26.31 2.75 8.49
N MET A 9 25.89 2.72 9.75
CA MET A 9 26.14 1.55 10.60
C MET A 9 25.10 0.47 10.29
N GLY A 10 25.57 -0.64 9.73
CA GLY A 10 24.88 -1.93 9.82
C GLY A 10 25.07 -2.85 8.62
N ILE A 11 24.83 -2.36 7.40
CA ILE A 11 24.48 -3.26 6.30
C ILE A 11 25.47 -3.23 5.12
N PHE A 12 26.05 -2.08 4.77
CA PHE A 12 26.92 -1.96 3.60
C PHE A 12 28.21 -1.21 3.93
N ARG A 13 29.24 -1.95 4.36
CA ARG A 13 30.59 -1.38 4.49
C ARG A 13 31.19 -1.22 3.08
N GLY A 14 31.47 0.03 2.67
CA GLY A 14 32.14 0.33 1.40
C GLY A 14 31.23 0.72 0.23
N SER A 15 29.90 0.69 0.38
CA SER A 15 28.96 1.18 -0.65
C SER A 15 28.64 2.66 -0.46
N GLN A 16 28.39 3.39 -1.54
CA GLN A 16 27.88 4.76 -1.46
C GLN A 16 26.36 4.70 -1.25
N ILE A 17 25.92 4.90 -0.01
CA ILE A 17 24.50 5.06 0.32
C ILE A 17 24.19 6.56 0.41
N LYS A 18 23.22 6.99 -0.39
CA LYS A 18 22.62 8.31 -0.28
C LYS A 18 21.16 8.16 0.12
N VAL A 19 20.76 8.75 1.23
CA VAL A 19 19.34 8.81 1.64
C VAL A 19 18.78 10.15 1.16
N ASP A 20 17.79 10.11 0.29
CA ASP A 20 17.15 11.33 -0.25
C ASP A 20 15.96 11.76 0.60
N LYS A 21 15.21 10.79 1.16
CA LYS A 21 14.03 11.07 1.97
C LYS A 21 13.94 10.11 3.16
N LYS A 22 13.64 10.66 4.33
CA LYS A 22 13.32 9.92 5.56
C LYS A 22 12.05 10.49 6.16
N TYR A 23 11.07 9.65 6.47
CA TYR A 23 9.79 10.10 7.02
C TYR A 23 9.11 9.01 7.85
N MET A 24 8.21 9.46 8.71
CA MET A 24 7.27 8.65 9.48
C MET A 24 5.88 9.24 9.23
N ARG A 25 4.86 8.39 9.07
CA ARG A 25 3.50 8.88 8.77
C ARG A 25 2.83 9.47 10.01
N HIS A 26 3.10 8.92 11.20
CA HIS A 26 2.64 9.47 12.48
C HIS A 26 3.76 9.50 13.52
N TYR A 27 3.97 10.64 14.16
CA TYR A 27 5.01 10.84 15.16
C TYR A 27 4.76 10.00 16.42
N THR A 28 5.76 9.23 16.84
CA THR A 28 5.78 8.59 18.16
C THR A 28 6.34 9.56 19.19
N THR A 29 5.59 9.83 20.26
CA THR A 29 6.21 10.28 21.53
C THR A 29 6.47 9.06 22.40
N ASP A 30 7.58 9.03 23.13
CA ASP A 30 8.00 7.90 23.96
C ASP A 30 7.05 7.53 25.11
N THR A 31 5.96 8.30 25.29
CA THR A 31 5.04 8.27 26.42
C THR A 31 3.62 7.77 26.07
N TRP A 32 3.39 7.21 24.88
CA TRP A 32 2.03 6.78 24.49
C TRP A 32 1.58 5.49 25.18
N ASN A 33 0.33 5.51 25.65
CA ASN A 33 -0.43 4.31 25.94
C ASN A 33 -0.82 3.67 24.60
N TYR A 34 -0.19 2.55 24.25
CA TYR A 34 -0.39 1.88 22.96
C TYR A 34 -1.83 1.40 22.76
N THR A 35 -2.53 1.02 23.82
CA THR A 35 -3.95 0.64 23.74
C THR A 35 -4.79 1.83 23.27
N GLU A 36 -4.57 3.02 23.83
CA GLU A 36 -5.26 4.25 23.42
C GLU A 36 -4.91 4.68 21.99
N PHE A 37 -3.66 4.46 21.57
CA PHE A 37 -3.26 4.67 20.18
C PHE A 37 -4.01 3.76 19.22
N LEU A 38 -4.04 2.44 19.51
CA LEU A 38 -4.73 1.45 18.69
C LEU A 38 -6.21 1.79 18.57
N ASP A 39 -6.88 2.10 19.67
CA ASP A 39 -8.32 2.38 19.67
C ASP A 39 -8.69 3.63 18.86
N ARG A 40 -7.83 4.66 18.90
CA ARG A 40 -8.11 5.95 18.21
C ARG A 40 -7.67 5.98 16.76
N ASN A 41 -6.51 5.40 16.43
CA ASN A 41 -5.81 5.67 15.17
C ASN A 41 -5.69 4.45 14.26
N VAL A 42 -5.98 3.25 14.76
CA VAL A 42 -5.87 2.00 13.99
C VAL A 42 -7.26 1.52 13.62
N LYS A 43 -7.53 1.46 12.31
CA LYS A 43 -8.76 0.91 11.73
C LYS A 43 -8.51 -0.39 10.96
N VAL A 44 -7.28 -0.58 10.46
CA VAL A 44 -6.87 -1.78 9.71
C VAL A 44 -5.75 -2.51 10.44
N VAL A 45 -6.07 -3.72 10.92
CA VAL A 45 -5.08 -4.71 11.37
C VAL A 45 -5.32 -6.01 10.59
N PRO A 46 -4.48 -6.31 9.59
CA PRO A 46 -4.57 -7.54 8.80
C PRO A 46 -4.45 -8.77 9.69
N PHE A 47 -5.07 -9.89 9.30
CA PHE A 47 -5.01 -11.13 10.10
C PHE A 47 -3.58 -11.64 10.30
N GLU A 48 -2.71 -11.42 9.33
CA GLU A 48 -1.30 -11.81 9.40
C GLU A 48 -0.43 -10.90 10.27
N ALA A 49 -0.90 -9.70 10.64
CA ALA A 49 -0.09 -8.72 11.37
C ALA A 49 0.41 -9.27 12.71
N PHE A 50 -0.43 -10.04 13.41
CA PHE A 50 -0.06 -10.65 14.69
C PHE A 50 1.07 -11.68 14.52
N THR A 51 0.92 -12.61 13.58
CA THR A 51 1.92 -13.67 13.36
C THR A 51 3.22 -13.10 12.81
N ALA A 52 3.13 -12.08 11.96
CA ALA A 52 4.26 -11.30 11.47
C ALA A 52 5.03 -10.62 12.61
N LEU A 53 4.35 -9.88 13.49
CA LEU A 53 4.97 -9.22 14.64
C LEU A 53 5.56 -10.23 15.64
N TYR A 54 4.88 -11.35 15.88
CA TYR A 54 5.35 -12.39 16.79
C TYR A 54 6.66 -13.04 16.29
N LYS A 55 6.80 -13.26 14.97
CA LYS A 55 8.04 -13.75 14.39
C LYS A 55 9.18 -12.73 14.52
N LEU A 56 8.90 -11.45 14.24
CA LEU A 56 9.88 -10.38 14.43
C LEU A 56 10.28 -10.21 15.90
N TYR A 57 9.34 -10.33 16.83
CA TYR A 57 9.56 -10.30 18.28
C TYR A 57 10.55 -11.38 18.71
N ASN A 58 10.37 -12.61 18.24
CA ASN A 58 11.23 -13.75 18.56
C ASN A 58 12.52 -13.80 17.72
N ASN A 59 12.78 -12.78 16.90
CA ASN A 59 13.90 -12.73 15.97
C ASN A 59 13.93 -13.95 15.00
N ASP A 60 12.77 -14.52 14.69
CA ASP A 60 12.60 -15.61 13.72
C ASP A 60 12.50 -15.03 12.29
N ILE A 61 13.62 -14.46 11.84
CA ILE A 61 13.69 -13.70 10.59
C ILE A 61 13.46 -14.59 9.36
N LYS A 62 13.93 -15.84 9.39
CA LYS A 62 13.76 -16.77 8.27
C LYS A 62 12.29 -17.07 8.03
N SER A 63 11.56 -17.50 9.07
CA SER A 63 10.12 -17.80 8.96
C SER A 63 9.30 -16.54 8.67
N PHE A 64 9.76 -15.36 9.08
CA PHE A 64 9.12 -14.10 8.70
C PHE A 64 9.21 -13.86 7.19
N ILE A 65 10.41 -13.99 6.61
CA ILE A 65 10.62 -13.82 5.16
C ILE A 65 9.80 -14.83 4.37
N GLU A 66 9.88 -16.11 4.72
CA GLU A 66 9.23 -17.20 3.99
C GLU A 66 7.70 -17.07 4.00
N THR A 67 7.11 -16.63 5.11
CA THR A 67 5.65 -16.57 5.25
C THR A 67 5.03 -15.21 4.92
N HIS A 68 5.74 -14.10 5.08
CA HIS A 68 5.17 -12.75 4.97
C HIS A 68 5.85 -11.87 3.93
N ILE A 69 6.96 -12.29 3.32
CA ILE A 69 7.59 -11.53 2.24
C ILE A 69 7.48 -12.32 0.94
N ASP A 70 8.04 -13.52 0.92
CA ASP A 70 8.13 -14.32 -0.30
C ASP A 70 6.75 -14.73 -0.84
N VAL A 71 5.73 -14.84 0.02
CA VAL A 71 4.34 -15.10 -0.41
C VAL A 71 3.73 -13.94 -1.20
N HIS A 72 4.17 -12.69 -1.01
CA HIS A 72 3.66 -11.54 -1.76
C HIS A 72 4.49 -11.23 -3.00
N ILE A 73 5.77 -11.60 -3.01
CA ILE A 73 6.64 -11.41 -4.17
C ILE A 73 6.16 -12.30 -5.33
N CYS A 74 5.97 -11.68 -6.49
CA CYS A 74 5.56 -12.33 -7.72
C CYS A 74 6.69 -12.45 -8.73
N THR A 75 6.48 -13.32 -9.73
CA THR A 75 7.42 -13.58 -10.82
C THR A 75 7.93 -12.30 -11.50
N PRO A 76 7.09 -11.28 -11.81
CA PRO A 76 7.59 -10.04 -12.41
C PRO A 76 8.64 -9.32 -11.56
N ILE A 77 8.44 -9.23 -10.23
CA ILE A 77 9.42 -8.64 -9.32
C ILE A 77 10.71 -9.47 -9.32
N ILE A 78 10.59 -10.80 -9.25
CA ILE A 78 11.74 -11.71 -9.24
C ILE A 78 12.56 -11.57 -10.52
N SER A 79 11.90 -11.58 -11.68
CA SER A 79 12.55 -11.44 -12.98
C SER A 79 13.25 -10.10 -13.11
N LEU A 80 12.55 -8.98 -12.85
CA LEU A 80 13.14 -7.64 -12.91
C LEU A 80 14.31 -7.47 -11.94
N CYS A 81 14.21 -8.06 -10.75
CA CYS A 81 15.26 -8.03 -9.73
C CYS A 81 16.53 -8.78 -10.18
N ARG A 82 16.39 -9.81 -11.02
CA ARG A 82 17.51 -10.59 -11.58
C ARG A 82 18.10 -9.98 -12.86
N GLU A 83 17.25 -9.45 -13.74
CA GLU A 83 17.66 -8.92 -15.06
C GLU A 83 18.54 -7.66 -14.96
N HIS A 84 18.40 -6.87 -13.90
CA HIS A 84 19.09 -5.58 -13.74
C HIS A 84 20.31 -5.61 -12.79
N GLY A 85 21.03 -6.74 -12.76
CA GLY A 85 22.23 -6.96 -11.94
C GLY A 85 21.89 -7.52 -10.55
N PRO A 86 22.89 -7.77 -9.67
CA PRO A 86 22.66 -8.36 -8.35
C PRO A 86 22.00 -7.35 -7.41
N ARG A 87 20.71 -7.09 -7.60
CA ARG A 87 19.90 -6.26 -6.71
C ARG A 87 19.55 -7.06 -5.48
N ILE A 88 19.46 -6.36 -4.36
CA ILE A 88 19.12 -6.98 -3.09
C ILE A 88 17.60 -7.09 -3.01
N LYS A 89 17.10 -8.31 -3.24
CA LYS A 89 15.66 -8.62 -3.15
C LYS A 89 15.08 -8.18 -1.82
N CYS A 90 15.64 -8.69 -0.74
CA CYS A 90 15.24 -8.35 0.62
C CYS A 90 16.43 -8.63 1.54
N LEU A 91 16.68 -7.72 2.47
CA LEU A 91 17.63 -7.92 3.55
C LEU A 91 17.01 -7.42 4.84
N ILE A 92 17.05 -8.26 5.87
CA ILE A 92 16.60 -7.89 7.19
C ILE A 92 17.80 -7.79 8.11
N TYR A 93 17.98 -6.62 8.72
CA TYR A 93 19.01 -6.37 9.70
C TYR A 93 18.37 -6.18 11.07
N THR A 94 19.01 -6.71 12.10
CA THR A 94 18.53 -6.69 13.48
C THR A 94 19.64 -6.16 14.36
N SER A 95 19.38 -5.06 15.06
CA SER A 95 20.25 -4.49 16.09
C SER A 95 19.56 -4.56 17.45
N ASP A 96 20.20 -4.13 18.53
CA ASP A 96 19.57 -4.11 19.85
C ASP A 96 18.35 -3.17 19.91
N LYS A 97 18.33 -2.12 19.08
CA LYS A 97 17.30 -1.06 19.14
C LYS A 97 16.27 -1.15 18.03
N TYR A 98 16.63 -1.67 16.86
CA TYR A 98 15.82 -1.58 15.66
C TYR A 98 15.93 -2.84 14.79
N LEU A 99 14.89 -3.04 13.99
CA LEU A 99 14.85 -3.99 12.89
C LEU A 99 14.71 -3.19 11.59
N GLU A 100 15.47 -3.54 10.58
CA GLU A 100 15.42 -2.89 9.27
C GLU A 100 15.02 -3.89 8.20
N ILE A 101 14.06 -3.54 7.35
CA ILE A 101 13.70 -4.29 6.15
C ILE A 101 14.11 -3.45 4.95
N TYR A 102 15.02 -3.96 4.13
CA TYR A 102 15.61 -3.25 2.99
C TYR A 102 15.33 -4.00 1.68
N SER A 103 14.95 -3.28 0.62
CA SER A 103 14.82 -3.83 -0.73
C SER A 103 15.23 -2.83 -1.82
N GLU A 104 15.87 -3.35 -2.87
CA GLU A 104 16.13 -2.66 -4.16
C GLU A 104 15.17 -3.09 -5.27
N CYS A 105 14.25 -4.00 -4.97
CA CYS A 105 13.42 -4.68 -5.96
C CYS A 105 11.94 -4.36 -5.82
N PHE A 106 11.46 -4.06 -4.60
CA PHE A 106 10.05 -3.81 -4.34
C PHE A 106 9.84 -2.72 -3.28
N ASP A 107 8.65 -2.12 -3.27
CA ASP A 107 8.30 -1.06 -2.31
C ASP A 107 8.04 -1.65 -0.92
N VAL A 108 9.00 -1.46 -0.01
CA VAL A 108 8.91 -1.94 1.38
C VAL A 108 7.78 -1.26 2.17
N GLU A 109 7.40 -0.02 1.85
CA GLU A 109 6.28 0.65 2.53
C GLU A 109 4.93 0.05 2.12
N LEU A 110 4.78 -0.26 0.82
CA LEU A 110 3.60 -0.97 0.35
C LEU A 110 3.52 -2.35 0.99
N LEU A 111 4.60 -3.12 0.98
CA LEU A 111 4.66 -4.43 1.65
C LEU A 111 4.32 -4.31 3.15
N SER A 112 4.86 -3.31 3.83
CA SER A 112 4.57 -3.08 5.25
C SER A 112 3.10 -2.74 5.48
N SER A 113 2.47 -1.97 4.58
CA SER A 113 1.04 -1.65 4.64
C SER A 113 0.17 -2.89 4.40
N ILE A 114 0.62 -3.80 3.53
CA ILE A 114 -0.07 -5.07 3.26
C ILE A 114 -0.09 -5.94 4.52
N ILE A 115 1.08 -6.18 5.11
CA ILE A 115 1.27 -7.08 6.25
C ILE A 115 0.72 -6.49 7.56
N PHE A 116 0.98 -5.21 7.80
CA PHE A 116 0.75 -4.58 9.11
C PHE A 116 -0.39 -3.56 9.13
N GLY A 117 -0.99 -3.21 7.98
CA GLY A 117 -2.08 -2.23 7.90
C GLY A 117 -1.67 -0.88 8.50
N ASP A 118 -2.50 -0.33 9.38
CA ASP A 118 -2.25 0.96 10.03
C ASP A 118 -1.05 0.97 10.97
N LEU A 119 -0.61 -0.19 11.46
CA LEU A 119 0.57 -0.28 12.33
C LEU A 119 1.84 0.14 11.58
N SER A 120 1.87 0.00 10.26
CA SER A 120 2.98 0.47 9.42
C SER A 120 3.20 1.99 9.51
N ASN A 121 2.20 2.77 9.95
CA ASN A 121 2.33 4.21 10.12
C ASN A 121 3.31 4.59 11.25
N LEU A 122 3.61 3.65 12.15
CA LEU A 122 4.59 3.79 13.23
C LEU A 122 6.02 3.47 12.79
N PHE A 123 6.20 2.99 11.55
CA PHE A 123 7.52 2.68 11.01
C PHE A 123 8.13 3.93 10.39
N THR A 124 9.46 4.00 10.45
CA THR A 124 10.20 5.01 9.70
C THR A 124 10.56 4.44 8.33
N PHE A 125 10.28 5.18 7.27
CA PHE A 125 10.65 4.79 5.91
C PHE A 125 11.76 5.70 5.38
N GLU A 126 12.67 5.09 4.64
CA GLU A 126 13.74 5.77 3.94
C GLU A 126 13.76 5.36 2.47
N ILE A 127 13.95 6.35 1.60
CA ILE A 127 14.16 6.18 0.17
C ILE A 127 15.54 6.76 -0.15
N GLY A 128 16.32 6.01 -0.91
CA GLY A 128 17.67 6.43 -1.27
C GLY A 128 18.23 5.64 -2.43
N TYR A 129 19.53 5.81 -2.66
CA TYR A 129 20.30 5.11 -3.67
C TYR A 129 21.51 4.41 -3.06
N ARG A 130 21.77 3.18 -3.49
CA ARG A 130 23.02 2.45 -3.23
C ARG A 130 23.70 2.20 -4.57
N ASP A 131 24.88 2.78 -4.76
CA ASP A 131 25.65 2.61 -6.00
C ASP A 131 24.80 2.90 -7.26
N GLY A 132 24.00 3.96 -7.22
CA GLY A 132 23.08 4.38 -8.29
C GLY A 132 21.77 3.61 -8.38
N ARG A 133 21.51 2.62 -7.50
CA ARG A 133 20.27 1.83 -7.49
C ARG A 133 19.32 2.32 -6.42
N ARG A 134 18.07 2.63 -6.77
CA ARG A 134 17.09 3.05 -5.77
C ARG A 134 16.77 1.90 -4.83
N PHE A 135 16.65 2.23 -3.56
CA PHE A 135 16.19 1.34 -2.51
C PHE A 135 15.09 1.99 -1.69
N LYS A 136 14.34 1.14 -1.00
CA LYS A 136 13.47 1.55 0.10
C LYS A 136 13.74 0.71 1.32
N ARG A 137 13.71 1.34 2.48
CA ARG A 137 13.96 0.72 3.78
C ARG A 137 12.88 1.09 4.77
N ALA A 138 12.38 0.12 5.52
CA ALA A 138 11.60 0.33 6.74
C ALA A 138 12.48 0.11 7.96
N ILE A 139 12.38 0.99 8.95
CA ILE A 139 13.07 0.92 10.24
C ILE A 139 11.99 0.84 11.32
N ILE A 140 12.02 -0.27 12.08
CA ILE A 140 11.03 -0.63 13.09
C ILE A 140 11.73 -0.68 14.44
N PRO A 141 11.38 0.19 15.41
CA PRO A 141 11.94 0.11 16.76
C PRO A 141 11.57 -1.23 17.42
N LYS A 142 12.53 -1.95 18.00
CA LYS A 142 12.24 -3.22 18.69
C LYS A 142 11.28 -3.03 19.87
N LYS A 143 11.44 -1.93 20.61
CA LYS A 143 10.52 -1.55 21.70
C LYS A 143 9.06 -1.52 21.24
N LEU A 144 8.81 -1.04 20.01
CA LEU A 144 7.48 -1.02 19.42
C LEU A 144 6.93 -2.44 19.21
N ILE A 145 7.74 -3.34 18.66
CA ILE A 145 7.36 -4.75 18.42
C ILE A 145 7.00 -5.44 19.74
N LEU A 146 7.82 -5.25 20.78
CA LEU A 146 7.60 -5.82 22.12
C LEU A 146 6.26 -5.37 22.72
N GLN A 147 5.86 -4.11 22.48
CA GLN A 147 4.66 -3.53 23.07
C GLN A 147 3.40 -3.82 22.23
N LEU A 148 3.49 -3.83 20.90
CA LEU A 148 2.33 -4.02 20.02
C LEU A 148 1.83 -5.47 19.97
N ALA A 149 2.73 -6.45 19.94
CA ALA A 149 2.34 -7.86 19.78
C ALA A 149 1.26 -8.35 20.78
N PRO A 150 1.40 -8.12 22.11
CA PRO A 150 0.37 -8.51 23.06
C PRO A 150 -0.91 -7.66 22.95
N GLU A 151 -0.80 -6.37 22.63
CA GLU A 151 -1.95 -5.47 22.52
C GLU A 151 -2.82 -5.77 21.31
N ILE A 152 -2.23 -6.15 20.17
CA ILE A 152 -2.98 -6.58 18.98
C ILE A 152 -3.78 -7.85 19.24
N SER A 153 -3.22 -8.80 20.00
CA SER A 153 -3.97 -10.00 20.40
C SER A 153 -5.21 -9.68 21.24
N LYS A 154 -5.16 -8.62 22.06
CA LYS A 154 -6.32 -8.14 22.82
C LYS A 154 -7.28 -7.38 21.91
N TRP A 155 -6.77 -6.48 21.06
CA TRP A 155 -7.56 -5.68 20.13
C TRP A 155 -8.39 -6.56 19.18
N ASN A 156 -7.79 -7.63 18.62
CA ASN A 156 -8.49 -8.58 17.74
C ASN A 156 -9.63 -9.33 18.43
N ARG A 157 -9.56 -9.54 19.76
CA ARG A 157 -10.63 -10.17 20.54
C ARG A 157 -11.78 -9.21 20.82
N ASN A 158 -11.50 -7.91 20.92
CA ASN A 158 -12.48 -6.90 21.32
C ASN A 158 -13.16 -6.19 20.13
N ASN A 159 -12.49 -6.08 18.98
CA ASN A 159 -13.01 -5.39 17.78
C ASN A 159 -13.65 -6.37 16.79
N SER A 160 -14.73 -7.04 17.22
CA SER A 160 -15.40 -8.07 16.43
C SER A 160 -16.33 -7.53 15.34
N GLU A 161 -16.88 -6.31 15.43
CA GLU A 161 -17.87 -5.83 14.45
C GLU A 161 -17.72 -4.33 14.19
N SER A 162 -17.65 -3.94 12.92
CA SER A 162 -17.69 -2.55 12.46
C SER A 162 -19.07 -2.28 11.86
N GLU A 163 -19.81 -1.33 12.43
CA GLU A 163 -21.16 -0.94 11.98
C GLU A 163 -21.15 0.05 10.79
N PHE A 164 -20.03 0.20 10.06
CA PHE A 164 -19.86 1.29 9.09
C PHE A 164 -20.95 1.34 8.02
N PHE A 165 -21.49 0.20 7.57
CA PHE A 165 -22.61 0.13 6.61
C PHE A 165 -23.83 -0.62 7.18
N THR A 166 -24.44 -0.09 8.25
CA THR A 166 -25.71 -0.62 8.79
C THR A 166 -26.93 -0.22 7.95
N THR A 167 -26.84 0.85 7.17
CA THR A 167 -27.92 1.34 6.31
C THR A 167 -27.79 0.77 4.89
N PRO A 168 -28.89 0.26 4.27
CA PRO A 168 -28.84 -0.25 2.90
C PRO A 168 -28.72 0.92 1.91
N LEU A 169 -27.49 1.27 1.60
CA LEU A 169 -27.16 2.19 0.52
C LEU A 169 -27.24 1.40 -0.80
N LYS A 170 -28.17 1.82 -1.67
CA LYS A 170 -28.56 1.04 -2.86
C LYS A 170 -27.67 1.27 -4.08
N THR A 171 -27.04 2.44 -4.17
CA THR A 171 -26.27 2.85 -5.36
C THR A 171 -24.84 3.23 -5.02
N PHE A 172 -23.94 3.08 -5.99
CA PHE A 172 -22.52 3.36 -5.80
C PHE A 172 -22.25 4.83 -5.46
N GLY A 173 -22.95 5.78 -6.10
CA GLY A 173 -22.79 7.21 -5.79
C GLY A 173 -23.17 7.55 -4.35
N ASN A 174 -24.22 6.92 -3.80
CA ASN A 174 -24.59 7.08 -2.39
C ASN A 174 -23.53 6.47 -1.45
N MET A 175 -22.93 5.33 -1.84
CA MET A 175 -21.83 4.72 -1.09
C MET A 175 -20.60 5.62 -1.03
N ILE A 176 -20.21 6.19 -2.17
CA ILE A 176 -19.08 7.12 -2.24
C ILE A 176 -19.33 8.32 -1.34
N ARG A 177 -20.49 8.99 -1.46
CA ARG A 177 -20.81 10.16 -0.62
C ARG A 177 -20.69 9.82 0.87
N TYR A 178 -21.22 8.68 1.29
CA TYR A 178 -21.11 8.22 2.66
C TYR A 178 -19.65 8.03 3.10
N VAL A 179 -18.82 7.39 2.26
CA VAL A 179 -17.38 7.20 2.53
C VAL A 179 -16.66 8.55 2.66
N LEU A 180 -16.99 9.54 1.82
CA LEU A 180 -16.41 10.87 1.87
C LEU A 180 -16.83 11.64 3.12
N GLU A 181 -18.11 11.59 3.50
CA GLU A 181 -18.63 12.19 4.73
C GLU A 181 -17.96 11.59 5.97
N LYS A 182 -17.70 10.29 5.94
CA LYS A 182 -17.03 9.53 7.01
C LYS A 182 -15.51 9.49 6.88
N GLY A 183 -14.90 10.36 6.06
CA GLY A 183 -13.49 10.25 5.69
C GLY A 183 -12.48 10.22 6.85
N ASN A 184 -12.81 10.70 8.05
CA ASN A 184 -11.95 10.58 9.24
C ASN A 184 -11.84 9.15 9.78
N GLU A 185 -12.80 8.29 9.43
CA GLU A 185 -12.83 6.87 9.83
C GLU A 185 -12.19 5.97 8.75
N VAL A 186 -11.82 6.52 7.59
CA VAL A 186 -11.26 5.78 6.45
C VAL A 186 -9.74 5.95 6.44
N THR A 187 -8.99 4.89 6.77
CA THR A 187 -7.53 4.89 6.74
C THR A 187 -6.98 4.11 5.54
N GLU A 188 -7.78 3.22 4.96
CA GLU A 188 -7.43 2.47 3.76
C GLU A 188 -8.63 2.34 2.82
N LEU A 189 -8.36 2.54 1.54
CA LEU A 189 -9.35 2.40 0.48
C LEU A 189 -8.75 1.65 -0.70
N ILE A 190 -9.42 0.58 -1.13
CA ILE A 190 -9.07 -0.16 -2.34
C ILE A 190 -10.25 -0.03 -3.29
N PHE A 191 -10.06 0.68 -4.39
CA PHE A 191 -11.09 0.96 -5.37
C PHE A 191 -10.76 0.27 -6.68
N HIS A 192 -11.55 -0.71 -7.07
CA HIS A 192 -11.44 -1.34 -8.39
C HIS A 192 -12.36 -0.63 -9.37
N ILE A 193 -11.78 -0.10 -10.43
CA ILE A 193 -12.48 0.55 -11.55
C ILE A 193 -11.83 0.04 -12.84
N PRO A 194 -12.41 -0.98 -13.50
CA PRO A 194 -11.84 -1.57 -14.71
C PRO A 194 -11.61 -0.55 -15.82
N CYS A 195 -12.59 0.35 -16.01
CA CYS A 195 -12.63 1.33 -17.07
C CYS A 195 -12.49 2.75 -16.53
N LEU A 196 -11.36 3.39 -16.82
CA LEU A 196 -11.17 4.81 -16.56
C LEU A 196 -11.74 5.62 -17.72
N ASP A 197 -12.77 6.40 -17.42
CA ASP A 197 -13.36 7.43 -18.26
C ASP A 197 -13.42 8.76 -17.48
N ASP A 198 -13.89 9.83 -18.12
CA ASP A 198 -13.94 11.17 -17.52
C ASP A 198 -14.71 11.18 -16.19
N LYS A 199 -15.81 10.41 -16.10
CA LYS A 199 -16.61 10.31 -14.87
C LYS A 199 -15.87 9.61 -13.74
N ALA A 200 -15.16 8.52 -14.06
CA ALA A 200 -14.32 7.84 -13.09
C ALA A 200 -13.17 8.75 -12.62
N ILE A 201 -12.57 9.54 -13.52
CA ILE A 201 -11.51 10.48 -13.17
C ILE A 201 -12.04 11.59 -12.24
N ASP A 202 -13.20 12.17 -12.55
CA ASP A 202 -13.85 13.18 -11.72
C ASP A 202 -14.13 12.66 -10.31
N LEU A 203 -14.69 11.44 -10.21
CA LEU A 203 -14.89 10.75 -8.95
C LEU A 203 -13.57 10.56 -8.18
N LEU A 204 -12.55 10.03 -8.85
CA LEU A 204 -11.25 9.79 -8.23
C LEU A 204 -10.66 11.10 -7.70
N TYR A 205 -10.84 12.21 -8.43
CA TYR A 205 -10.40 13.53 -7.97
C TYR A 205 -11.11 13.96 -6.68
N GLU A 206 -12.43 13.82 -6.60
CA GLU A 206 -13.20 14.14 -5.40
C GLU A 206 -12.76 13.30 -4.19
N MET A 207 -12.56 12.00 -4.41
CA MET A 207 -12.12 11.07 -3.37
C MET A 207 -10.74 11.43 -2.85
N VAL A 208 -9.82 11.72 -3.76
CA VAL A 208 -8.42 11.99 -3.43
C VAL A 208 -8.27 13.33 -2.74
N LYS A 209 -8.99 14.36 -3.17
CA LYS A 209 -9.03 15.66 -2.49
C LYS A 209 -9.51 15.53 -1.04
N SER A 210 -10.45 14.63 -0.78
CA SER A 210 -11.06 14.46 0.54
C SER A 210 -10.23 13.55 1.46
N LEU A 211 -9.59 12.52 0.90
CA LEU A 211 -9.02 11.41 1.68
C LEU A 211 -7.49 11.30 1.61
N ALA A 212 -6.80 11.82 0.60
CA ALA A 212 -5.39 11.48 0.34
C ALA A 212 -4.40 11.82 1.47
N ASN A 213 -4.72 12.81 2.31
CA ASN A 213 -3.89 13.18 3.45
C ASN A 213 -4.11 12.28 4.69
N LYS A 214 -5.16 11.47 4.68
CA LYS A 214 -5.62 10.66 5.83
C LYS A 214 -5.55 9.17 5.53
N SER A 215 -5.74 8.79 4.27
CA SER A 215 -5.96 7.40 3.85
C SER A 215 -4.90 6.95 2.86
N ARG A 216 -4.54 5.66 2.93
CA ARG A 216 -3.89 4.95 1.82
C ARG A 216 -4.96 4.62 0.78
N ILE A 217 -4.76 5.05 -0.45
CA ILE A 217 -5.72 4.82 -1.53
C ILE A 217 -5.05 4.01 -2.62
N TYR A 218 -5.65 2.86 -2.94
CA TYR A 218 -5.23 1.97 -4.01
C TYR A 218 -6.30 1.98 -5.09
N ILE A 219 -5.93 2.41 -6.29
CA ILE A 219 -6.82 2.40 -7.45
C ILE A 219 -6.42 1.25 -8.35
N LEU A 220 -7.28 0.26 -8.47
CA LEU A 220 -7.04 -0.91 -9.29
C LEU A 220 -7.78 -0.74 -10.61
N THR A 221 -7.03 -0.74 -11.72
CA THR A 221 -7.59 -0.51 -13.04
C THR A 221 -6.93 -1.40 -14.09
N THR A 222 -7.61 -1.61 -15.21
CA THR A 222 -7.04 -2.40 -16.29
C THR A 222 -6.04 -1.57 -17.10
N PRO A 223 -4.93 -2.18 -17.58
CA PRO A 223 -3.98 -1.45 -18.42
C PRO A 223 -4.66 -1.04 -19.75
N PRO A 224 -4.28 0.10 -20.35
CA PRO A 224 -4.90 0.60 -21.57
C PRO A 224 -4.42 -0.25 -22.76
N THR A 225 -5.11 -1.36 -23.03
CA THR A 225 -4.87 -2.24 -24.19
C THR A 225 -6.03 -2.11 -25.17
N LEU A 226 -5.83 -2.56 -26.42
CA LEU A 226 -6.89 -2.55 -27.42
C LEU A 226 -8.11 -3.37 -26.96
N ASP A 227 -7.87 -4.51 -26.30
CA ASP A 227 -8.93 -5.39 -25.83
C ASP A 227 -9.66 -4.83 -24.60
N ASN A 228 -8.94 -4.20 -23.68
CA ASN A 228 -9.57 -3.50 -22.55
C ASN A 228 -10.37 -2.29 -23.00
N ALA A 229 -9.90 -1.54 -24.01
CA ALA A 229 -10.67 -0.45 -24.59
C ALA A 229 -12.01 -0.95 -25.18
N LYS A 230 -12.00 -2.09 -25.90
CA LYS A 230 -13.23 -2.73 -26.38
C LYS A 230 -14.16 -3.14 -25.24
N ARG A 231 -13.64 -3.75 -24.16
CA ARG A 231 -14.43 -4.12 -22.97
C ARG A 231 -15.07 -2.89 -22.33
N CYS A 232 -14.33 -1.78 -22.27
CA CYS A 232 -14.80 -0.49 -21.78
C CYS A 232 -15.69 0.28 -22.77
N GLN A 233 -16.06 -0.34 -23.90
CA GLN A 233 -16.87 0.27 -24.96
C GLN A 233 -16.33 1.63 -25.43
N SER A 234 -15.00 1.77 -25.41
CA SER A 234 -14.29 2.99 -25.76
C SER A 234 -13.25 2.70 -26.85
N ASN A 235 -12.76 3.76 -27.50
CA ASN A 235 -11.65 3.62 -28.42
C ASN A 235 -10.31 3.61 -27.65
N TYR A 236 -9.31 2.93 -28.21
CA TYR A 236 -8.00 2.78 -27.58
C TYR A 236 -7.35 4.11 -27.18
N LYS A 237 -7.50 5.14 -28.04
CA LYS A 237 -6.92 6.47 -27.79
C LYS A 237 -7.55 7.13 -26.56
N GLY A 238 -8.86 7.07 -26.41
CA GLY A 238 -9.61 7.61 -25.28
C GLY A 238 -9.23 6.92 -23.97
N THR A 239 -9.22 5.59 -23.95
CA THR A 239 -8.78 4.82 -22.79
C THR A 239 -7.33 5.13 -22.40
N LEU A 240 -6.43 5.29 -23.38
CA LEU A 240 -5.04 5.64 -23.11
C LEU A 240 -4.91 7.06 -22.52
N ILE A 241 -5.67 8.04 -23.04
CA ILE A 241 -5.66 9.42 -22.53
C ILE A 241 -6.16 9.43 -21.08
N ALA A 242 -7.35 8.88 -20.81
CA ALA A 242 -7.93 8.81 -19.48
C ALA A 242 -7.00 8.13 -18.47
N TYR A 243 -6.35 7.03 -18.90
CA TYR A 243 -5.35 6.35 -18.10
C TYR A 243 -4.15 7.26 -17.76
N LEU A 244 -3.58 7.96 -18.74
CA LEU A 244 -2.46 8.88 -18.52
C LEU A 244 -2.85 10.05 -17.62
N GLU A 245 -4.04 10.62 -17.81
CA GLU A 245 -4.59 11.71 -16.99
C GLU A 245 -4.75 11.26 -15.54
N ALA A 246 -5.31 10.07 -15.30
CA ALA A 246 -5.40 9.50 -13.95
C ALA A 246 -4.01 9.35 -13.32
N TYR A 247 -3.02 8.81 -14.05
CA TYR A 247 -1.65 8.69 -13.54
C TYR A 247 -1.01 10.03 -13.22
N GLU A 248 -1.17 11.04 -14.07
CA GLU A 248 -0.60 12.37 -13.84
C GLU A 248 -1.27 13.04 -12.63
N LEU A 249 -2.60 13.03 -12.58
CA LEU A 249 -3.39 13.63 -11.52
C LEU A 249 -3.07 12.99 -10.16
N LEU A 250 -3.15 11.67 -10.10
CA LEU A 250 -3.04 10.91 -8.85
C LEU A 250 -1.60 10.84 -8.33
N SER A 251 -0.59 10.96 -9.20
CA SER A 251 0.83 11.01 -8.79
C SER A 251 1.16 12.18 -7.86
N ARG A 252 0.33 13.23 -7.87
CA ARG A 252 0.45 14.39 -6.97
C ARG A 252 -0.03 14.09 -5.55
N TYR A 253 -0.68 12.95 -5.35
CA TYR A 253 -1.27 12.52 -4.10
C TYR A 253 -0.67 11.19 -3.65
N ASN A 254 -0.93 10.80 -2.40
CA ASN A 254 -0.45 9.52 -1.84
C ASN A 254 -1.32 8.33 -2.30
N VAL A 255 -1.56 8.25 -3.62
CA VAL A 255 -2.43 7.27 -4.27
C VAL A 255 -1.57 6.32 -5.09
N THR A 256 -1.85 5.03 -4.96
CA THR A 256 -1.16 3.99 -5.73
C THR A 256 -2.10 3.46 -6.80
N ILE A 257 -1.76 3.67 -8.08
CA ILE A 257 -2.51 3.07 -9.19
C ILE A 257 -1.85 1.74 -9.57
N CYS A 258 -2.70 0.72 -9.65
CA CYS A 258 -2.34 -0.67 -9.79
C CYS A 258 -2.94 -1.21 -11.10
N ASN A 259 -2.12 -1.80 -11.95
CA ASN A 259 -2.58 -2.42 -13.19
C ASN A 259 -2.98 -3.86 -12.92
N ILE A 260 -4.28 -4.12 -12.86
CA ILE A 260 -4.84 -5.45 -12.62
C ILE A 260 -5.97 -5.77 -13.60
N ASP A 261 -6.20 -7.05 -13.85
CA ASP A 261 -7.34 -7.49 -14.68
C ASP A 261 -8.61 -7.61 -13.82
N THR A 262 -9.14 -6.47 -13.37
CA THR A 262 -10.42 -6.42 -12.63
C THR A 262 -11.59 -6.38 -13.61
N MET A 263 -12.67 -7.10 -13.30
CA MET A 263 -13.86 -7.23 -14.14
C MET A 263 -15.05 -6.40 -13.66
N HIS A 264 -14.92 -5.74 -12.52
CA HIS A 264 -16.06 -5.04 -11.91
C HIS A 264 -15.65 -3.82 -11.11
N VAL A 265 -16.59 -2.89 -10.97
CA VAL A 265 -16.48 -1.75 -10.07
C VAL A 265 -16.76 -2.20 -8.65
N GLY A 266 -15.89 -1.83 -7.71
CA GLY A 266 -16.11 -2.12 -6.29
C GLY A 266 -15.20 -1.33 -5.38
N LEU A 267 -15.52 -1.32 -4.09
CA LEU A 267 -14.81 -0.53 -3.09
C LEU A 267 -14.63 -1.35 -1.82
N ILE A 268 -13.39 -1.49 -1.36
CA ILE A 268 -13.08 -2.02 -0.04
C ILE A 268 -12.62 -0.88 0.87
N VAL A 269 -13.29 -0.72 2.01
CA VAL A 269 -12.99 0.30 3.03
C VAL A 269 -12.42 -0.41 4.25
N ASN A 270 -11.20 -0.02 4.66
CA ASN A 270 -10.49 -0.51 5.84
C ASN A 270 -10.40 -2.05 5.96
N ARG A 271 -10.49 -2.78 4.84
CA ARG A 271 -10.61 -4.26 4.80
C ARG A 271 -11.75 -4.85 5.66
N MET A 272 -12.73 -4.03 5.99
CA MET A 272 -13.87 -4.41 6.82
C MET A 272 -15.17 -4.42 6.04
N HIS A 273 -15.22 -3.62 4.97
CA HIS A 273 -16.43 -3.44 4.17
C HIS A 273 -16.09 -3.56 2.71
N TYR A 274 -16.83 -4.38 1.98
CA TYR A 274 -16.66 -4.53 0.55
C TYR A 274 -17.99 -4.32 -0.17
N VAL A 275 -17.97 -3.36 -1.08
CA VAL A 275 -19.08 -2.96 -1.93
C VAL A 275 -18.73 -3.37 -3.35
N VAL A 276 -19.63 -4.04 -4.02
CA VAL A 276 -19.37 -4.53 -5.38
C VAL A 276 -20.58 -4.32 -6.28
N SER A 277 -20.32 -3.99 -7.52
CA SER A 277 -21.29 -4.03 -8.62
C SER A 277 -20.87 -5.08 -9.65
N TYR A 278 -21.76 -5.45 -10.56
CA TYR A 278 -21.46 -6.28 -11.73
C TYR A 278 -21.07 -5.45 -12.97
N GLU A 279 -20.96 -4.14 -12.82
CA GLU A 279 -20.66 -3.19 -13.90
C GLU A 279 -19.16 -2.98 -14.10
N TYR A 280 -18.75 -2.70 -15.34
CA TYR A 280 -17.35 -2.48 -15.72
C TYR A 280 -16.92 -1.00 -15.65
N SER A 281 -17.87 -0.08 -15.87
CA SER A 281 -17.64 1.36 -15.88
C SER A 281 -18.40 2.02 -14.73
N TYR A 282 -17.81 3.07 -14.15
CA TYR A 282 -18.42 3.80 -13.05
C TYR A 282 -19.62 4.63 -13.49
N ARG A 283 -20.71 4.57 -12.71
CA ARG A 283 -21.85 5.50 -12.74
C ARG A 283 -22.46 5.58 -11.33
N ASP A 284 -23.00 6.75 -10.98
CA ASP A 284 -23.57 7.01 -9.64
C ASP A 284 -24.78 6.12 -9.31
N ASP A 285 -25.55 5.76 -10.33
CA ASP A 285 -26.85 5.07 -10.24
C ASP A 285 -26.72 3.54 -10.28
N ILE A 286 -25.50 3.01 -10.33
CA ILE A 286 -25.25 1.58 -10.36
C ILE A 286 -25.66 0.94 -9.04
N ASP A 287 -26.47 -0.11 -9.11
CA ASP A 287 -26.83 -0.95 -7.97
C ASP A 287 -25.60 -1.67 -7.41
N VAL A 288 -25.55 -1.74 -6.07
CA VAL A 288 -24.45 -2.36 -5.33
C VAL A 288 -24.91 -3.47 -4.41
N SER A 289 -24.02 -4.43 -4.21
CA SER A 289 -24.12 -5.46 -3.18
C SER A 289 -23.05 -5.20 -2.11
N ILE A 290 -23.44 -5.37 -0.84
CA ILE A 290 -22.51 -5.26 0.29
C ILE A 290 -22.16 -6.66 0.77
N VAL A 291 -20.88 -6.99 0.72
CA VAL A 291 -20.34 -8.22 1.28
C VAL A 291 -20.03 -7.99 2.76
N LYS A 292 -20.47 -8.92 3.61
CA LYS A 292 -20.33 -8.83 5.07
C LYS A 292 -19.33 -9.83 5.68
N ASP A 293 -18.89 -10.82 4.91
CA ASP A 293 -17.94 -11.81 5.39
C ASP A 293 -16.53 -11.20 5.48
N LYS A 294 -16.10 -10.89 6.70
CA LYS A 294 -14.78 -10.32 6.99
C LYS A 294 -13.63 -11.17 6.47
N SER A 295 -13.74 -12.50 6.52
CA SER A 295 -12.67 -13.39 6.06
C SER A 295 -12.52 -13.33 4.55
N TYR A 296 -13.65 -13.29 3.85
CA TYR A 296 -13.68 -13.08 2.41
C TYR A 296 -13.15 -11.69 2.02
N ILE A 297 -13.55 -10.64 2.74
CA ILE A 297 -13.10 -9.26 2.46
C ILE A 297 -11.59 -9.14 2.62
N GLU A 298 -11.02 -9.66 3.72
CA GLU A 298 -9.56 -9.65 3.93
C GLU A 298 -8.84 -10.44 2.83
N ALA A 299 -9.34 -11.62 2.46
CA ALA A 299 -8.74 -12.43 1.40
C ALA A 299 -8.76 -11.71 0.04
N MET A 300 -9.87 -11.05 -0.31
CA MET A 300 -9.98 -10.25 -1.52
C MET A 300 -9.05 -9.04 -1.50
N ALA A 301 -9.02 -8.29 -0.39
CA ALA A 301 -8.12 -7.16 -0.20
C ALA A 301 -6.66 -7.59 -0.36
N GLN A 302 -6.26 -8.69 0.26
CA GLN A 302 -4.91 -9.25 0.15
C GLN A 302 -4.56 -9.66 -1.29
N SER A 303 -5.49 -10.31 -2.00
CA SER A 303 -5.30 -10.67 -3.42
C SER A 303 -5.04 -9.42 -4.27
N PHE A 304 -5.90 -8.42 -4.14
CA PHE A 304 -5.80 -7.16 -4.88
C PHE A 304 -4.54 -6.37 -4.55
N LEU A 305 -4.18 -6.27 -3.28
CA LEU A 305 -2.97 -5.55 -2.86
C LEU A 305 -1.70 -6.28 -3.29
N ARG A 306 -1.71 -7.61 -3.33
CA ARG A 306 -0.59 -8.40 -3.88
C ARG A 306 -0.41 -8.13 -5.38
N GLU A 307 -1.49 -8.12 -6.16
CA GLU A 307 -1.41 -7.73 -7.57
C GLU A 307 -0.94 -6.29 -7.75
N CYS A 308 -1.41 -5.38 -6.87
CA CYS A 308 -0.95 -4.00 -6.88
C CYS A 308 0.56 -3.90 -6.61
N PHE A 309 1.05 -4.59 -5.58
CA PHE A 309 2.47 -4.68 -5.24
C PHE A 309 3.32 -5.17 -6.42
N CYS A 310 2.80 -6.13 -7.17
CA CYS A 310 3.43 -6.65 -8.39
C CYS A 310 3.48 -5.64 -9.54
N SER A 311 2.48 -4.77 -9.65
CA SER A 311 2.41 -3.76 -10.70
C SER A 311 3.31 -2.54 -10.42
N THR A 312 3.66 -2.29 -9.15
CA THR A 312 4.30 -1.06 -8.63
C THR A 312 5.77 -1.25 -8.22
N SER A 313 6.59 -1.87 -9.07
CA SER A 313 7.99 -2.15 -8.72
C SER A 313 8.90 -0.90 -8.74
N LEU A 314 9.76 -0.76 -7.72
CA LEU A 314 10.79 0.29 -7.63
C LEU A 314 11.73 0.32 -8.85
N ILE A 315 11.87 -0.83 -9.51
CA ILE A 315 12.70 -1.01 -10.70
C ILE A 315 12.16 -0.22 -11.89
N LYS A 316 10.82 -0.07 -12.00
CA LYS A 316 10.20 0.75 -13.06
C LYS A 316 10.45 2.25 -12.86
N ASP A 317 10.67 2.69 -11.63
CA ASP A 317 10.97 4.09 -11.32
C ASP A 317 12.41 4.48 -11.68
N ASP A 318 13.38 3.56 -11.57
CA ASP A 318 14.77 3.80 -11.95
C ASP A 318 14.89 4.20 -13.44
N TYR A 319 14.00 3.69 -14.30
CA TYR A 319 13.96 4.06 -15.72
C TYR A 319 13.50 5.50 -15.98
N ARG A 320 12.65 6.07 -15.11
CA ARG A 320 12.20 7.46 -15.26
C ARG A 320 13.29 8.47 -14.93
N TYR A 321 14.24 8.11 -14.06
CA TYR A 321 15.31 8.98 -13.61
C TYR A 321 16.69 8.63 -14.20
N GLY A 322 16.88 7.43 -14.74
CA GLY A 322 18.13 6.99 -15.38
C GLY A 322 18.52 7.79 -16.63
N HIS A 323 17.59 8.56 -17.21
CA HIS A 323 17.87 9.48 -18.31
C HIS A 323 18.36 10.87 -17.87
N ILE A 324 18.31 11.19 -16.56
CA ILE A 324 18.76 12.50 -16.05
C ILE A 324 20.27 12.50 -15.75
N TYR A 325 20.91 11.32 -15.64
CA TYR A 325 22.36 11.19 -15.42
C TYR A 325 23.15 10.75 -16.67
N LYS A 326 22.58 10.92 -17.86
CA LYS A 326 23.33 10.94 -19.13
C LYS A 326 23.21 12.31 -19.79
N ILE A 327 23.77 13.32 -19.15
CA ILE A 327 24.24 14.52 -19.84
C ILE A 327 25.71 14.66 -19.44
N GLU A 328 26.55 14.29 -20.41
CA GLU A 328 27.99 14.52 -20.57
C GLU A 328 28.96 13.80 -19.62
#